data_AF-A0A8H6Z1N6-F1
#
_entry.id   AF-A0A8H6Z1N6-F1
#
_cell.length_a   1.000
_cell.length_b   1.000
_cell.length_c   1.000
_cell.angle_alpha   90.00
_cell.angle_beta   90.00
_cell.angle_gamma   90.00
#
_symmetry.space_group_name_H-M   'P 1'
#
loop_
_entity.id
_entity.type
_entity.pdbx_description
1 polymer ?
#
loop_
_entity_poly.entity_id
_entity_poly.type
_entity_poly.pdbx_seq_one_letter_code
_entity_poly.pdbx_strand_id
1 'polypeptide(L)'
;MARMDLKLTVRIQYAHWKAVHLMDVEKMDPHRMAQILRADLDRFKLPHPPVAKIQSPTEDGIQFSYDTHEGSPLFVAVLRAFEIRYVANERTFIMRNTSEICSLKIACSIEHMTMEETDEWNRRPRGVRRARSFSPANKYRRARSPSPSVNNWRRVDRKPLARHNGSSDRWIKYGSPDKRSKLDENHVDAVSDSASERNVPYKEAVIPQGQAAAVARLTREYWDTRRDLSNAAAQGMFVQSQLARLGGDIDGSSGASDLNFSEQIRELEQTLESERSKLQTAEKALGDVLRECETPVIVPELLKLVEMCAMEMGSM
;
A
#
# COMPACT_ATOMS: atom_id res chain seq x y z
N MET A 1 -9.70 -31.67 -18.63
CA MET A 1 -9.70 -30.20 -18.73
C MET A 1 -8.26 -29.78 -19.00
N ALA A 2 -8.01 -29.02 -20.07
CA ALA A 2 -6.68 -28.50 -20.34
C ALA A 2 -6.30 -27.47 -19.27
N ARG A 3 -5.08 -27.53 -18.73
CA ARG A 3 -4.57 -26.50 -17.81
C ARG A 3 -4.33 -25.24 -18.61
N MET A 4 -4.84 -24.11 -18.12
CA MET A 4 -4.57 -22.81 -18.72
C MET A 4 -3.30 -22.25 -18.08
N ASP A 5 -2.31 -21.97 -18.93
CA ASP A 5 -1.12 -21.24 -18.53
C ASP A 5 -1.50 -19.77 -18.33
N LEU A 6 -1.15 -19.24 -17.16
CA LEU A 6 -1.45 -17.89 -16.72
C LEU A 6 -0.14 -17.15 -16.49
N LYS A 7 -0.06 -15.91 -16.98
CA LYS A 7 1.07 -15.02 -16.71
C LYS A 7 0.66 -13.97 -15.70
N LEU A 8 1.14 -14.12 -14.48
CA LEU A 8 0.92 -13.16 -13.40
C LEU A 8 2.03 -12.12 -13.44
N THR A 9 1.67 -10.86 -13.59
CA THR A 9 2.62 -9.75 -13.57
C THR A 9 2.42 -8.97 -12.29
N VAL A 10 3.46 -8.86 -11.47
CA VAL A 10 3.44 -8.13 -10.20
C VAL A 10 4.26 -6.86 -10.36
N ARG A 11 3.69 -5.74 -9.92
CA ARG A 11 4.33 -4.42 -9.88
C ARG A 11 4.53 -4.01 -8.44
N ILE A 12 5.76 -3.64 -8.09
CA ILE A 12 6.12 -3.10 -6.78
C ILE A 12 6.58 -1.67 -6.96
N GLN A 13 5.84 -0.74 -6.38
CA GLN A 13 6.21 0.66 -6.23
C GLN A 13 6.91 0.84 -4.90
N TYR A 14 8.21 1.16 -4.96
CA TYR A 14 9.01 1.49 -3.80
C TYR A 14 8.86 2.96 -3.45
N ALA A 15 9.08 3.29 -2.17
CA ALA A 15 9.17 4.67 -1.72
C ALA A 15 10.29 5.39 -2.46
N HIS A 16 10.09 6.69 -2.72
CA HIS A 16 10.94 7.50 -3.59
C HIS A 16 12.45 7.31 -3.34
N TRP A 17 12.91 7.34 -2.09
CA TRP A 17 14.33 7.19 -1.77
C TRP A 17 14.90 5.80 -2.13
N LYS A 18 14.12 4.73 -1.95
CA LYS A 18 14.54 3.36 -2.32
C LYS A 18 14.45 3.18 -3.83
N ALA A 19 13.44 3.76 -4.47
CA ALA A 19 13.33 3.81 -5.91
C ALA A 19 14.53 4.52 -6.54
N VAL A 20 14.94 5.70 -6.04
CA VAL A 20 16.14 6.43 -6.51
C VAL A 20 17.39 5.57 -6.37
N HIS A 21 17.56 4.86 -5.25
CA HIS A 21 18.70 3.95 -5.08
C HIS A 21 18.67 2.79 -6.10
N LEU A 22 17.49 2.23 -6.38
CA LEU A 22 17.32 1.17 -7.37
C LEU A 22 17.48 1.70 -8.81
N MET A 23 17.13 2.96 -9.06
CA MET A 23 17.17 3.65 -10.34
C MET A 23 18.51 4.33 -10.65
N ASP A 24 19.54 4.19 -9.82
CA ASP A 24 20.92 4.55 -10.20
C ASP A 24 21.46 3.48 -11.18
N VAL A 25 20.73 3.33 -12.30
CA VAL A 25 20.66 2.18 -13.22
C VAL A 25 21.97 1.97 -13.96
N GLU A 26 22.75 3.02 -14.19
CA GLU A 26 24.05 2.89 -14.86
C GLU A 26 25.07 2.10 -14.02
N LYS A 27 24.84 1.98 -12.70
CA LYS A 27 25.76 1.31 -11.77
C LYS A 27 25.19 0.05 -11.14
N MET A 28 23.88 -0.15 -11.23
CA MET A 28 23.22 -1.22 -10.48
C MET A 28 23.14 -2.52 -11.28
N ASP A 29 23.97 -3.49 -10.89
CA ASP A 29 23.92 -4.87 -11.40
C ASP A 29 22.50 -5.47 -11.23
N PRO A 30 21.87 -6.00 -12.29
CA PRO A 30 20.59 -6.70 -12.22
C PRO A 30 20.54 -7.80 -11.15
N HIS A 31 21.66 -8.47 -10.88
CA HIS A 31 21.72 -9.47 -9.81
C HIS A 31 21.59 -8.84 -8.43
N ARG A 32 22.17 -7.66 -8.22
CA ARG A 32 22.03 -6.92 -6.95
C ARG A 32 20.61 -6.45 -6.75
N MET A 33 19.96 -5.94 -7.78
CA MET A 33 18.53 -5.60 -7.75
C MET A 33 17.67 -6.83 -7.40
N ALA A 34 17.93 -7.96 -8.07
CA ALA A 34 17.23 -9.21 -7.78
C ALA A 34 17.43 -9.68 -6.33
N GLN A 35 18.63 -9.50 -5.75
CA GLN A 35 18.88 -9.82 -4.34
C GLN A 35 18.02 -8.98 -3.39
N ILE A 36 17.95 -7.66 -3.60
CA ILE A 36 17.13 -6.75 -2.77
C ILE A 36 15.66 -7.13 -2.89
N LEU A 37 15.17 -7.31 -4.12
CA LEU A 37 13.80 -7.70 -4.38
C LEU A 37 13.46 -9.03 -3.69
N ARG A 38 14.35 -10.03 -3.78
CA ARG A 38 14.13 -11.34 -3.15
C ARG A 38 14.08 -11.25 -1.63
N ALA A 39 14.96 -10.46 -1.02
CA ALA A 39 14.94 -10.22 0.42
C ALA A 39 13.63 -9.56 0.89
N ASP A 40 13.08 -8.64 0.09
CA ASP A 40 11.76 -8.06 0.35
C ASP A 40 10.65 -9.11 0.20
N LEU A 41 10.66 -9.89 -0.89
CA LEU A 41 9.66 -10.93 -1.18
C LEU A 41 9.66 -12.05 -0.13
N ASP A 42 10.81 -12.41 0.43
CA ASP A 42 10.94 -13.38 1.52
C ASP A 42 10.13 -12.95 2.76
N ARG A 43 10.13 -11.65 3.07
CA ARG A 43 9.34 -11.10 4.18
C ARG A 43 7.84 -11.25 3.95
N PHE A 44 7.41 -11.21 2.69
CA PHE A 44 6.01 -11.46 2.30
C PHE A 44 5.71 -12.95 2.06
N LYS A 45 6.70 -13.84 2.25
CA LYS A 45 6.60 -15.28 1.92
C LYS A 45 6.20 -15.51 0.47
N LEU A 46 6.63 -14.61 -0.42
CA LEU A 46 6.39 -14.70 -1.84
C LEU A 46 7.54 -15.45 -2.52
N PRO A 47 7.24 -16.25 -3.56
CA PRO A 47 8.23 -16.93 -4.36
C PRO A 47 9.20 -15.95 -5.04
N HIS A 48 10.41 -16.39 -5.36
CA HIS A 48 11.39 -15.54 -6.03
C HIS A 48 11.21 -15.58 -7.55
N PRO A 49 11.12 -14.43 -8.24
CA PRO A 49 11.10 -14.41 -9.69
C PRO A 49 12.49 -14.77 -10.27
N PRO A 50 12.54 -15.41 -11.44
CA PRO A 50 13.77 -15.55 -12.21
C PRO A 50 14.34 -14.17 -12.56
N VAL A 51 15.67 -14.00 -12.55
CA VAL A 51 16.32 -12.71 -12.85
C VAL A 51 15.92 -12.18 -14.22
N ALA A 52 15.82 -13.07 -15.22
CA ALA A 52 15.38 -12.73 -16.58
C ALA A 52 13.94 -12.19 -16.69
N LYS A 53 13.14 -12.33 -15.64
CA LYS A 53 11.75 -11.84 -15.59
C LYS A 53 11.58 -10.57 -14.76
N ILE A 54 12.65 -10.05 -14.18
CA ILE A 54 12.65 -8.77 -13.47
C ILE A 54 12.97 -7.71 -14.50
N GLN A 55 12.03 -6.78 -14.71
CA GLN A 55 12.24 -5.64 -15.60
C GLN A 55 13.13 -4.61 -14.89
N SER A 56 13.85 -3.81 -15.68
CA SER A 56 14.60 -2.67 -15.17
C SER A 56 13.66 -1.73 -14.41
N PRO A 57 14.14 -1.06 -13.34
CA PRO A 57 13.32 -0.17 -12.55
C PRO A 57 12.86 1.01 -13.41
N THR A 58 11.57 1.32 -13.32
CA THR A 58 10.93 2.45 -13.99
C THR A 58 10.50 3.48 -12.94
N GLU A 59 10.07 4.68 -13.37
CA GLU A 59 9.49 5.68 -12.47
C GLU A 59 8.29 5.11 -11.69
N ASP A 60 7.56 4.19 -12.32
CA ASP A 60 6.42 3.50 -11.72
C ASP A 60 6.82 2.26 -10.88
N GLY A 61 8.11 2.09 -10.56
CA GLY A 61 8.63 1.01 -9.73
C GLY A 61 9.23 -0.17 -10.51
N ILE A 62 9.37 -1.30 -9.81
CA ILE A 62 9.93 -2.55 -10.34
C ILE A 62 8.81 -3.50 -10.72
N GLN A 63 8.87 -4.03 -11.94
CA GLN A 63 7.91 -5.02 -12.44
C GLN A 63 8.59 -6.37 -12.64
N PHE A 64 7.91 -7.45 -12.26
CA PHE A 64 8.35 -8.81 -12.56
C PHE A 64 7.16 -9.72 -12.83
N SER A 65 7.41 -10.87 -13.47
CA SER A 65 6.34 -11.80 -13.84
C SER A 65 6.63 -13.25 -13.43
N TYR A 66 5.55 -13.98 -13.18
CA TYR A 66 5.53 -15.42 -12.97
C TYR A 66 4.75 -16.08 -14.09
N ASP A 67 5.30 -17.17 -14.63
CA ASP A 67 4.49 -18.08 -15.43
C ASP A 67 3.97 -19.14 -14.48
N THR A 68 2.66 -19.28 -14.43
CA THR A 68 1.98 -20.18 -13.53
C THR A 68 0.78 -20.79 -14.24
N HIS A 69 0.02 -21.63 -13.55
CA HIS A 69 -1.27 -22.11 -14.03
C HIS A 69 -2.25 -22.10 -12.87
N GLU A 70 -3.54 -22.09 -13.20
CA GLU A 70 -4.59 -22.08 -12.20
C GLU A 70 -4.45 -23.28 -11.25
N GLY A 71 -4.48 -23.00 -9.94
CA GLY A 71 -4.33 -24.02 -8.89
C GLY A 71 -2.90 -24.45 -8.58
N SER A 72 -1.88 -23.88 -9.23
CA SER A 72 -0.49 -24.15 -8.84
C SER A 72 -0.20 -23.62 -7.41
N PRO A 73 0.75 -24.21 -6.66
CA PRO A 73 1.14 -23.68 -5.35
C PRO A 73 1.57 -22.22 -5.39
N LEU A 74 2.22 -21.82 -6.50
CA LEU A 74 2.64 -20.45 -6.77
C LEU A 74 1.44 -19.51 -6.89
N PHE A 75 0.45 -19.91 -7.70
CA PHE A 75 -0.79 -19.17 -7.91
C PHE A 75 -1.54 -18.98 -6.58
N VAL A 76 -1.65 -20.05 -5.78
CA VAL A 76 -2.29 -20.02 -4.47
C VAL A 76 -1.53 -19.13 -3.48
N ALA A 77 -0.19 -19.19 -3.46
CA ALA A 77 0.62 -18.36 -2.57
C ALA A 77 0.46 -16.87 -2.89
N VAL A 78 0.50 -16.52 -4.18
CA VAL A 78 0.28 -15.15 -4.63
C VAL A 78 -1.16 -14.71 -4.31
N LEU A 79 -2.19 -15.49 -4.64
CA LEU A 79 -3.58 -15.15 -4.30
C LEU A 79 -3.86 -15.03 -2.79
N ARG A 80 -3.05 -15.65 -1.92
CA ARG A 80 -3.18 -15.46 -0.47
C ARG A 80 -2.66 -14.09 -0.01
N ALA A 81 -1.63 -13.57 -0.66
CA ALA A 81 -1.06 -12.26 -0.36
C ALA A 81 -1.89 -11.11 -0.94
N PHE A 82 -2.62 -11.37 -2.03
CA PHE A 82 -3.44 -10.37 -2.72
C PHE A 82 -4.94 -10.54 -2.45
N GLU A 83 -5.68 -9.44 -2.52
CA GLU A 83 -7.13 -9.34 -2.53
C GLU A 83 -7.57 -9.02 -3.96
N ILE A 84 -8.58 -9.72 -4.45
CA ILE A 84 -9.16 -9.44 -5.77
C ILE A 84 -10.12 -8.27 -5.64
N ARG A 85 -9.90 -7.20 -6.40
CA ARG A 85 -10.82 -6.07 -6.52
C ARG A 85 -11.24 -5.89 -7.97
N TYR A 86 -12.50 -5.53 -8.16
CA TYR A 86 -13.03 -5.22 -9.48
C TYR A 86 -13.12 -3.71 -9.63
N VAL A 87 -12.31 -3.15 -10.52
CA VAL A 87 -12.30 -1.71 -10.86
C VAL A 87 -12.65 -1.59 -12.34
N ALA A 88 -13.71 -0.85 -12.68
CA ALA A 88 -14.16 -0.65 -14.07
C ALA A 88 -14.34 -1.95 -14.90
N ASN A 89 -14.85 -3.03 -14.29
CA ASN A 89 -14.97 -4.39 -14.87
C ASN A 89 -13.65 -5.12 -15.15
N GLU A 90 -12.51 -4.53 -14.78
CA GLU A 90 -11.21 -5.19 -14.83
C GLU A 90 -10.90 -5.83 -13.47
N ARG A 91 -10.35 -7.06 -13.53
CA ARG A 91 -9.84 -7.76 -12.34
C ARG A 91 -8.50 -7.17 -11.98
N THR A 92 -8.47 -6.41 -10.90
CA THR A 92 -7.22 -5.89 -10.32
C THR A 92 -6.93 -6.64 -9.04
N PHE A 93 -5.68 -7.04 -8.84
CA PHE A 93 -5.28 -7.72 -7.62
C PHE A 93 -4.46 -6.75 -6.79
N ILE A 94 -5.00 -6.36 -5.64
CA ILE A 94 -4.36 -5.41 -4.74
C ILE A 94 -3.88 -6.18 -3.51
N MET A 95 -2.66 -5.95 -3.06
CA MET A 95 -2.16 -6.60 -1.86
C MET A 95 -3.10 -6.37 -0.65
N ARG A 96 -3.39 -7.42 0.13
CA ARG A 96 -4.31 -7.33 1.28
C ARG A 96 -3.82 -6.27 2.28
N ASN A 97 -4.73 -5.44 2.78
CA ASN A 97 -4.39 -4.39 3.72
C ASN A 97 -4.59 -4.85 5.17
N THR A 98 -3.81 -5.85 5.60
CA THR A 98 -3.76 -6.25 7.03
C THR A 98 -2.70 -5.43 7.75
N SER A 99 -2.84 -5.25 9.07
CA SER A 99 -1.84 -4.53 9.89
C SER A 99 -0.43 -5.13 9.76
N GLU A 100 -0.33 -6.45 9.65
CA GLU A 100 0.92 -7.16 9.37
C GLU A 100 1.51 -6.75 8.01
N ILE A 101 0.70 -6.77 6.94
CA ILE A 101 1.16 -6.39 5.59
C ILE A 101 1.53 -4.90 5.53
N CYS A 102 0.79 -4.01 6.20
CA CYS A 102 1.15 -2.60 6.32
C CYS A 102 2.53 -2.42 6.95
N SER A 103 2.78 -3.13 8.05
CA SER A 103 4.06 -3.07 8.77
C SER A 103 5.21 -3.56 7.89
N LEU A 104 4.99 -4.65 7.13
CA LEU A 104 5.96 -5.17 6.16
C LEU A 104 6.21 -4.19 5.00
N LYS A 105 5.16 -3.57 4.46
CA LYS A 105 5.29 -2.54 3.41
C LYS A 105 6.16 -1.38 3.87
N ILE A 106 5.94 -0.87 5.08
CA ILE A 106 6.77 0.19 5.67
C ILE A 106 8.21 -0.30 5.83
N ALA A 107 8.42 -1.50 6.39
CA ALA A 107 9.74 -2.07 6.63
C ALA A 107 10.55 -2.38 5.35
N CYS A 108 9.86 -2.64 4.23
CA CYS A 108 10.46 -2.86 2.91
C CYS A 108 10.44 -1.59 2.04
N SER A 109 9.85 -0.50 2.55
CA SER A 109 9.67 0.77 1.83
C SER A 109 8.94 0.58 0.51
N ILE A 110 7.84 -0.17 0.56
CA ILE A 110 6.93 -0.43 -0.56
C ILE A 110 5.68 0.40 -0.33
N GLU A 111 5.36 1.28 -1.28
CA GLU A 111 4.15 2.11 -1.26
C GLU A 111 2.96 1.31 -1.80
N HIS A 112 3.10 0.76 -3.01
CA HIS A 112 2.05 0.01 -3.67
C HIS A 112 2.57 -1.32 -4.23
N MET A 113 1.72 -2.33 -4.16
CA MET A 113 1.97 -3.62 -4.78
C MET A 113 0.68 -4.07 -5.46
N THR A 114 0.74 -4.19 -6.79
CA THR A 114 -0.38 -4.58 -7.64
C THR A 114 -0.01 -5.81 -8.44
N MET A 115 -1.02 -6.59 -8.81
CA MET A 115 -0.86 -7.73 -9.70
C MET A 115 -1.91 -7.65 -10.82
N GLU A 116 -1.45 -7.97 -12.01
CA GLU A 116 -2.23 -8.06 -13.23
C GLU A 116 -2.14 -9.49 -13.79
N GLU A 117 -3.28 -10.03 -14.16
CA GLU A 117 -3.37 -11.30 -14.88
C GLU A 117 -3.33 -11.00 -16.38
N THR A 118 -2.20 -11.29 -17.01
CA THR A 118 -2.04 -11.13 -18.45
C THR A 118 -2.48 -12.40 -19.15
N ASP A 119 -3.72 -12.39 -19.65
CA ASP A 119 -4.23 -13.42 -20.57
C ASP A 119 -3.58 -13.26 -21.95
N GLU A 120 -2.34 -13.72 -22.11
CA GLU A 120 -1.71 -13.81 -23.44
C GLU A 120 -2.57 -14.66 -24.41
N TRP A 121 -3.40 -15.56 -23.88
CA TRP A 121 -4.29 -16.40 -24.67
C TRP A 121 -5.48 -15.66 -25.31
N ASN A 122 -5.97 -14.57 -24.71
CA ASN A 122 -7.01 -13.75 -25.34
C ASN A 122 -6.47 -12.99 -26.56
N ARG A 123 -5.15 -12.94 -26.72
CA ARG A 123 -4.46 -12.50 -27.94
C ARG A 123 -4.18 -13.64 -28.92
N ARG A 124 -4.85 -14.79 -28.83
CA ARG A 124 -4.97 -15.65 -30.01
C ARG A 124 -5.41 -14.74 -31.16
N PRO A 125 -4.63 -14.60 -32.25
CA PRO A 125 -5.02 -13.76 -33.37
C PRO A 125 -6.41 -14.24 -33.72
N ARG A 126 -7.44 -13.38 -33.52
CA ARG A 126 -8.82 -13.70 -33.88
C ARG A 126 -8.71 -14.15 -35.30
N GLY A 127 -8.77 -15.48 -35.50
CA GLY A 127 -8.13 -16.11 -36.64
C GLY A 127 -8.52 -15.30 -37.84
N VAL A 128 -7.52 -14.70 -38.51
CA VAL A 128 -7.70 -13.90 -39.74
C VAL A 128 -8.83 -14.58 -40.43
N ARG A 129 -10.03 -13.96 -40.41
CA ARG A 129 -11.26 -14.60 -40.89
C ARG A 129 -10.80 -15.13 -42.23
N ARG A 130 -10.62 -16.45 -42.36
CA ARG A 130 -10.21 -17.04 -43.63
C ARG A 130 -11.26 -16.48 -44.53
N ALA A 131 -10.86 -15.53 -45.39
CA ALA A 131 -11.77 -14.88 -46.31
C ALA A 131 -12.49 -16.07 -46.89
N ARG A 132 -13.81 -16.15 -46.62
CA ARG A 132 -14.61 -17.24 -47.15
C ARG A 132 -14.42 -17.08 -48.63
N SER A 133 -13.48 -17.84 -49.20
CA SER A 133 -13.42 -18.10 -50.61
C SER A 133 -14.82 -18.59 -50.88
N PHE A 134 -15.57 -17.75 -51.58
CA PHE A 134 -16.87 -18.07 -52.14
C PHE A 134 -16.71 -19.41 -52.85
N SER A 135 -17.04 -20.51 -52.16
CA SER A 135 -17.27 -21.78 -52.84
C SER A 135 -18.60 -21.60 -53.57
N PRO A 136 -18.60 -21.62 -54.91
CA PRO A 136 -19.83 -21.49 -55.66
C PRO A 136 -20.73 -22.69 -55.35
N ALA A 137 -22.01 -22.38 -55.18
CA ALA A 137 -23.16 -23.26 -55.15
C ALA A 137 -22.92 -24.72 -55.58
N ASN A 138 -22.94 -25.64 -54.62
CA ASN A 138 -23.21 -27.04 -54.92
C ASN A 138 -24.67 -27.37 -54.55
N LYS A 139 -25.55 -27.20 -55.54
CA LYS A 139 -26.97 -27.54 -55.49
C LYS A 139 -27.16 -29.02 -55.86
N TYR A 140 -27.04 -29.94 -54.91
CA TYR A 140 -27.65 -31.27 -55.01
C TYR A 140 -28.12 -31.69 -53.61
N ARG A 141 -29.41 -31.50 -53.26
CA ARG A 141 -30.59 -32.36 -53.50
C ARG A 141 -30.55 -33.72 -52.77
N ARG A 142 -31.62 -33.94 -51.98
CA ARG A 142 -32.23 -35.19 -51.43
C ARG A 142 -32.09 -35.31 -49.91
N ALA A 143 -33.12 -35.03 -49.12
CA ALA A 143 -34.41 -35.72 -48.92
C ALA A 143 -34.33 -36.86 -47.87
N ARG A 144 -35.06 -36.64 -46.75
CA ARG A 144 -35.81 -37.57 -45.88
C ARG A 144 -35.18 -38.95 -45.59
N SER A 145 -34.97 -39.35 -44.33
CA SER A 145 -36.02 -39.87 -43.43
C SER A 145 -35.44 -40.23 -42.03
N PRO A 146 -36.27 -40.57 -41.01
CA PRO A 146 -35.95 -40.41 -39.58
C PRO A 146 -35.72 -41.71 -38.77
N SER A 147 -35.06 -41.53 -37.60
CA SER A 147 -35.16 -42.31 -36.33
C SER A 147 -34.68 -43.79 -36.31
N PRO A 148 -34.57 -44.47 -35.13
CA PRO A 148 -34.08 -44.10 -33.79
C PRO A 148 -33.12 -45.17 -33.18
N SER A 149 -32.35 -44.85 -32.12
CA SER A 149 -31.73 -45.83 -31.20
C SER A 149 -31.08 -45.04 -30.05
N VAL A 150 -31.77 -44.83 -28.92
CA VAL A 150 -31.72 -45.70 -27.72
C VAL A 150 -30.31 -46.26 -27.50
N ASN A 151 -29.53 -45.60 -26.64
CA ASN A 151 -28.47 -46.28 -25.92
C ASN A 151 -28.41 -45.82 -24.46
N ASN A 152 -28.57 -46.84 -23.62
CA ASN A 152 -28.55 -46.86 -22.17
C ASN A 152 -27.29 -46.22 -21.59
N TRP A 153 -27.45 -45.17 -20.78
CA TRP A 153 -26.48 -44.84 -19.75
C TRP A 153 -27.02 -45.33 -18.41
N ARG A 154 -26.42 -46.44 -17.95
CA ARG A 154 -26.61 -47.03 -16.62
C ARG A 154 -26.43 -45.96 -15.54
N ARG A 155 -27.43 -45.79 -14.69
CA ARG A 155 -27.24 -45.28 -13.33
C ARG A 155 -26.32 -46.25 -12.61
N VAL A 156 -25.14 -45.76 -12.22
CA VAL A 156 -24.31 -46.42 -11.22
C VAL A 156 -24.73 -45.84 -9.88
N ASP A 157 -25.37 -46.66 -9.05
CA ASP A 157 -25.67 -46.36 -7.66
C ASP A 157 -24.36 -46.08 -6.91
N ARG A 158 -24.16 -44.82 -6.51
CA ARG A 158 -23.14 -44.47 -5.53
C ARG A 158 -23.73 -44.68 -4.14
N LYS A 159 -23.27 -45.75 -3.50
CA LYS A 159 -23.44 -46.00 -2.05
C LYS A 159 -22.86 -44.84 -1.24
N PRO A 160 -23.50 -44.43 -0.13
CA PRO A 160 -22.94 -43.46 0.80
C PRO A 160 -21.88 -44.17 1.66
N LEU A 161 -20.60 -43.81 1.48
CA LEU A 161 -19.56 -44.21 2.43
C LEU A 161 -19.59 -43.30 3.65
N ALA A 162 -19.61 -43.98 4.78
CA ALA A 162 -19.77 -43.47 6.12
C ALA A 162 -18.66 -42.51 6.54
N ARG A 163 -19.07 -41.61 7.43
CA ARG A 163 -18.25 -40.87 8.39
C ARG A 163 -17.09 -41.71 8.92
N HIS A 164 -15.89 -41.15 8.91
CA HIS A 164 -14.89 -41.43 9.94
C HIS A 164 -14.40 -40.13 10.54
N ASN A 165 -14.84 -39.89 11.77
CA ASN A 165 -14.15 -39.09 12.76
C ASN A 165 -12.84 -39.80 13.14
N GLY A 166 -11.79 -39.02 13.38
CA GLY A 166 -10.50 -39.47 13.89
C GLY A 166 -9.45 -38.43 13.52
N SER A 167 -9.28 -37.35 14.30
CA SER A 167 -8.44 -37.36 15.50
C SER A 167 -7.08 -37.99 15.21
N SER A 168 -6.06 -37.16 14.97
CA SER A 168 -4.81 -37.25 15.73
C SER A 168 -3.90 -36.08 15.36
N ASP A 169 -3.57 -35.31 16.38
CA ASP A 169 -2.43 -34.41 16.46
C ASP A 169 -1.16 -35.03 15.88
N ARG A 170 -0.56 -34.35 14.91
CA ARG A 170 0.85 -34.57 14.56
C ARG A 170 1.54 -33.22 14.41
N TRP A 171 1.95 -32.68 15.55
CA TRP A 171 2.92 -31.61 15.65
C TRP A 171 4.26 -32.11 15.10
N ILE A 172 4.66 -31.59 13.95
CA ILE A 172 6.01 -31.80 13.42
C ILE A 172 6.90 -30.71 14.04
N LYS A 173 7.72 -31.10 15.02
CA LYS A 173 8.87 -30.34 15.49
C LYS A 173 9.87 -30.23 14.33
N TYR A 174 9.99 -29.06 13.71
CA TYR A 174 11.19 -28.75 12.93
C TYR A 174 12.23 -28.13 13.85
N GLY A 175 13.34 -28.85 13.97
CA GLY A 175 14.50 -28.47 14.74
C GLY A 175 15.20 -27.26 14.15
N SER A 176 15.74 -26.47 15.06
CA SER A 176 16.79 -25.49 14.83
C SER A 176 18.07 -26.18 14.32
N PRO A 177 18.79 -25.55 13.37
CA PRO A 177 20.23 -25.70 13.36
C PRO A 177 20.92 -24.33 13.40
N ASP A 178 21.45 -24.04 14.59
CA ASP A 178 22.70 -23.28 14.76
C ASP A 178 23.78 -23.89 13.87
N LYS A 179 24.24 -23.16 12.84
CA LYS A 179 25.59 -23.34 12.27
C LYS A 179 26.21 -22.01 11.87
N ARG A 180 26.90 -21.46 12.84
CA ARG A 180 28.04 -20.55 12.78
C ARG A 180 29.08 -21.04 11.75
N SER A 181 29.30 -20.27 10.70
CA SER A 181 30.54 -20.24 9.88
C SER A 181 30.94 -18.76 9.85
N LYS A 182 32.08 -18.26 10.32
CA LYS A 182 33.50 -18.65 10.16
C LYS A 182 33.90 -18.83 8.70
N LEU A 183 34.03 -17.69 8.03
CA LEU A 183 34.84 -17.38 6.83
C LEU A 183 35.26 -15.93 7.06
N ASP A 184 36.50 -15.66 7.46
CA ASP A 184 37.73 -15.59 6.66
C ASP A 184 38.12 -14.11 6.54
N GLU A 185 38.96 -13.71 7.50
CA GLU A 185 39.93 -12.65 7.31
C GLU A 185 40.81 -13.05 6.14
N ASN A 186 40.87 -12.23 5.08
CA ASN A 186 42.13 -11.92 4.40
C ASN A 186 41.99 -10.85 3.31
N HIS A 187 42.96 -9.94 3.39
CA HIS A 187 43.60 -9.19 2.32
C HIS A 187 42.79 -8.12 1.57
N VAL A 188 42.90 -6.90 2.10
CA VAL A 188 42.74 -5.67 1.33
C VAL A 188 44.10 -5.37 0.70
N ASP A 189 44.19 -5.45 -0.63
CA ASP A 189 45.29 -4.87 -1.38
C ASP A 189 44.89 -3.51 -1.92
N ALA A 190 45.84 -2.59 -1.80
CA ALA A 190 45.75 -1.18 -2.01
C ALA A 190 45.37 -0.80 -3.45
N VAL A 191 44.34 0.05 -3.57
CA VAL A 191 44.27 1.02 -4.67
C VAL A 191 44.14 2.39 -4.01
N SER A 192 45.28 3.09 -3.96
CA SER A 192 45.34 4.53 -3.71
C SER A 192 44.55 5.23 -4.79
N ASP A 193 43.48 5.93 -4.40
CA ASP A 193 43.01 7.04 -5.20
C ASP A 193 42.70 8.26 -4.33
N SER A 194 43.20 9.39 -4.82
CA SER A 194 43.50 10.58 -4.04
C SER A 194 42.27 11.49 -4.00
N ALA A 195 41.40 11.29 -3.01
CA ALA A 195 40.35 12.26 -2.67
C ALA A 195 40.58 12.74 -1.25
N SER A 196 41.31 13.85 -1.12
CA SER A 196 41.42 14.62 0.11
C SER A 196 40.08 15.32 0.39
N GLU A 197 39.07 14.56 0.79
CA GLU A 197 37.88 15.11 1.41
C GLU A 197 38.25 15.55 2.82
N ARG A 198 37.99 16.84 3.07
CA ARG A 198 38.14 17.47 4.37
C ARG A 198 37.24 16.74 5.34
N ASN A 199 37.85 15.86 6.13
CA ASN A 199 37.26 15.24 7.31
C ASN A 199 37.04 16.35 8.34
N VAL A 200 35.96 17.12 8.17
CA VAL A 200 35.48 18.03 9.20
C VAL A 200 34.95 17.12 10.31
N PRO A 201 35.56 17.12 11.50
CA PRO A 201 35.06 16.31 12.60
C PRO A 201 33.64 16.81 12.87
N TYR A 202 32.65 15.99 12.56
CA TYR A 202 31.27 16.26 12.91
C TYR A 202 31.24 16.26 14.43
N LYS A 203 31.38 17.46 15.03
CA LYS A 203 31.18 17.65 16.46
C LYS A 203 29.74 17.26 16.70
N GLU A 204 29.57 16.04 17.19
CA GLU A 204 28.31 15.48 17.63
C GLU A 204 27.70 16.49 18.61
N ALA A 205 26.80 17.32 18.09
CA ALA A 205 26.18 18.37 18.85
C ALA A 205 25.42 17.66 19.96
N VAL A 206 25.92 17.77 21.18
CA VAL A 206 25.30 17.17 22.36
C VAL A 206 23.93 17.83 22.51
N ILE A 207 22.90 17.16 21.99
CA ILE A 207 21.54 17.60 22.09
C ILE A 207 21.17 17.55 23.58
N PRO A 208 20.77 18.68 24.21
CA PRO A 208 20.33 18.69 25.59
C PRO A 208 19.25 17.61 25.79
N GLN A 209 19.37 16.77 26.83
CA GLN A 209 18.50 15.60 27.03
C GLN A 209 16.99 15.95 27.00
N GLY A 210 16.60 17.19 27.34
CA GLY A 210 15.21 17.65 27.21
C GLY A 210 14.73 17.86 25.77
N GLN A 211 15.61 18.20 24.83
CA GLN A 211 15.25 18.40 23.42
C GLN A 211 15.04 17.08 22.69
N ALA A 212 15.75 16.01 23.06
CA ALA A 212 15.58 14.70 22.44
C ALA A 212 14.15 14.15 22.61
N ALA A 213 13.55 14.33 23.79
CA ALA A 213 12.17 13.95 24.05
C ALA A 213 11.16 14.78 23.23
N ALA A 214 11.41 16.09 23.09
CA ALA A 214 10.58 16.97 22.27
C ALA A 214 10.66 16.60 20.78
N VAL A 215 11.86 16.33 20.26
CA VAL A 215 12.06 15.90 18.87
C VAL A 215 11.37 14.56 18.60
N ALA A 216 11.48 13.60 19.52
CA ALA A 216 10.78 12.31 19.39
C ALA A 216 9.25 12.48 19.36
N ARG A 217 8.70 13.37 20.22
CA ARG A 217 7.27 13.68 20.25
C ARG A 217 6.81 14.33 18.93
N LEU A 218 7.49 15.38 18.49
CA LEU A 218 7.18 16.09 17.23
C LEU A 218 7.31 15.18 16.01
N THR A 219 8.32 14.30 15.99
CA THR A 219 8.49 13.31 14.92
C THR A 219 7.29 12.37 14.87
N ARG A 220 6.79 11.93 16.02
CA ARG A 220 5.61 11.08 16.10
C ARG A 220 4.35 11.79 15.63
N GLU A 221 4.11 13.01 16.12
CA GLU A 221 2.99 13.87 15.69
C GLU A 221 3.02 14.12 14.17
N TYR A 222 4.21 14.37 13.60
CA TYR A 222 4.39 14.51 12.15
C TYR A 222 4.01 13.23 11.39
N TRP A 223 4.43 12.05 11.87
CA TRP A 223 4.07 10.79 11.22
C TRP A 223 2.59 10.43 11.36
N ASP A 224 1.96 10.81 12.48
CA ASP A 224 0.53 10.61 12.71
C ASP A 224 -0.29 11.53 11.78
N THR A 225 0.01 12.83 11.74
CA THR A 225 -0.63 13.80 10.82
C THR A 225 -0.46 13.43 9.35
N ARG A 226 0.73 12.96 8.96
CA ARG A 226 0.97 12.45 7.60
C ARG A 226 0.10 11.22 7.29
N ARG A 227 -0.09 10.32 8.24
CA ARG A 227 -0.98 9.15 8.10
C ARG A 227 -2.44 9.59 7.95
N ASP A 228 -2.88 10.55 8.77
CA ASP A 228 -4.24 11.08 8.70
C ASP A 228 -4.50 11.79 7.37
N LEU A 229 -3.55 12.57 6.88
CA LEU A 229 -3.63 13.21 5.56
C LEU A 229 -3.73 12.17 4.43
N SER A 230 -2.92 11.11 4.49
CA SER A 230 -2.96 10.03 3.50
C SER A 230 -4.30 9.27 3.53
N ASN A 231 -4.87 9.06 4.73
CA ASN A 231 -6.18 8.44 4.89
C ASN A 231 -7.30 9.32 4.34
N ALA A 232 -7.26 10.62 4.63
CA ALA A 232 -8.21 11.60 4.10
C ALA A 232 -8.14 11.69 2.57
N ALA A 233 -6.93 11.71 1.99
CA ALA A 233 -6.74 11.70 0.54
C ALA A 233 -7.31 10.43 -0.10
N ALA A 234 -7.09 9.26 0.50
CA ALA A 234 -7.66 8.00 0.03
C ALA A 234 -9.20 7.99 0.09
N GLN A 235 -9.78 8.56 1.15
CA GLN A 235 -11.23 8.73 1.25
C GLN A 235 -11.76 9.69 0.19
N GLY A 236 -11.06 10.80 -0.07
CA GLY A 236 -11.40 11.75 -1.14
C GLY A 236 -11.44 11.08 -2.52
N MET A 237 -10.41 10.32 -2.86
CA MET A 237 -10.35 9.54 -4.10
C MET A 237 -11.50 8.51 -4.20
N PHE A 238 -11.85 7.87 -3.08
CA PHE A 238 -12.96 6.93 -3.04
C PHE A 238 -14.30 7.62 -3.31
N VAL A 239 -14.58 8.75 -2.65
CA VAL A 239 -15.79 9.55 -2.90
C VAL A 239 -15.84 10.05 -4.34
N GLN A 240 -14.71 10.55 -4.87
CA GLN A 240 -14.61 10.98 -6.27
C GLN A 240 -14.95 9.83 -7.23
N SER A 241 -14.45 8.61 -6.97
CA SER A 241 -14.79 7.43 -7.78
C SER A 241 -16.26 7.03 -7.68
N GLN A 242 -16.92 7.25 -6.53
CA GLN A 242 -18.35 7.02 -6.39
C GLN A 242 -19.17 8.07 -7.15
N LEU A 243 -18.78 9.33 -7.10
CA LEU A 243 -19.43 10.41 -7.85
C LEU A 243 -19.31 10.18 -9.35
N ALA A 244 -18.13 9.80 -9.84
CA ALA A 244 -17.92 9.42 -11.24
C ALA A 244 -18.81 8.23 -11.65
N ARG A 245 -18.97 7.23 -10.79
CA ARG A 245 -19.87 6.08 -11.03
C ARG A 245 -21.35 6.46 -11.07
N LEU A 246 -21.76 7.49 -10.34
CA LEU A 246 -23.13 7.97 -10.32
C LEU A 246 -23.46 8.91 -11.50
N GLY A 247 -22.53 9.11 -12.44
CA GLY A 247 -22.73 9.95 -13.62
C GLY A 247 -22.41 11.42 -13.40
N GLY A 248 -21.70 11.76 -12.32
CA GLY A 248 -21.06 13.06 -12.19
C GLY A 248 -19.81 13.11 -13.05
N ASP A 249 -19.95 13.41 -14.34
CA ASP A 249 -18.82 13.89 -15.15
C ASP A 249 -18.41 15.25 -14.60
N ILE A 250 -17.30 15.27 -13.86
CA ILE A 250 -16.71 16.49 -13.28
C ILE A 250 -16.04 17.34 -14.38
N ASP A 251 -15.82 16.77 -15.58
CA ASP A 251 -15.09 17.42 -16.68
C ASP A 251 -15.97 18.25 -17.64
N GLY A 252 -17.21 18.56 -17.26
CA GLY A 252 -17.87 19.78 -17.72
C GLY A 252 -19.22 19.60 -18.40
N SER A 253 -20.03 20.66 -18.27
CA SER A 253 -21.33 20.88 -18.91
C SER A 253 -22.56 20.31 -18.19
N SER A 254 -22.87 20.84 -17.00
CA SER A 254 -24.26 21.10 -16.60
C SER A 254 -24.30 22.20 -15.53
N GLY A 255 -24.35 23.46 -15.99
CA GLY A 255 -24.28 24.68 -15.16
C GLY A 255 -25.45 24.94 -14.21
N ALA A 256 -26.19 23.92 -13.77
CA ALA A 256 -27.25 24.05 -12.78
C ALA A 256 -26.86 23.51 -11.38
N SER A 257 -25.87 22.62 -11.30
CA SER A 257 -25.40 22.06 -10.01
C SER A 257 -24.21 22.81 -9.41
N ASP A 258 -23.47 23.57 -10.23
CA ASP A 258 -22.27 24.34 -9.83
C ASP A 258 -22.59 25.51 -8.88
N LEU A 259 -23.80 26.06 -8.97
CA LEU A 259 -24.24 27.13 -8.08
C LEU A 259 -24.44 26.63 -6.64
N ASN A 260 -24.89 25.38 -6.46
CA ASN A 260 -25.05 24.80 -5.12
C ASN A 260 -23.71 24.43 -4.47
N PHE A 261 -22.73 23.97 -5.26
CA PHE A 261 -21.39 23.68 -4.73
C PHE A 261 -20.61 24.95 -4.39
N SER A 262 -20.71 25.99 -5.21
CA SER A 262 -20.07 27.28 -4.90
C SER A 262 -20.65 27.94 -3.65
N GLU A 263 -21.97 27.84 -3.41
CA GLU A 263 -22.56 28.29 -2.15
C GLU A 263 -22.07 27.46 -0.95
N GLN A 264 -21.98 26.14 -1.08
CA GLN A 264 -21.45 25.27 -0.01
C GLN A 264 -19.97 25.54 0.30
N ILE A 265 -19.15 25.77 -0.74
CA ILE A 265 -17.74 26.15 -0.56
C ILE A 265 -17.65 27.49 0.19
N ARG A 266 -18.46 28.48 -0.19
CA ARG A 266 -18.50 29.78 0.48
C ARG A 266 -18.94 29.67 1.95
N GLU A 267 -19.92 28.83 2.24
CA GLU A 267 -20.39 28.58 3.62
C GLU A 267 -19.31 27.90 4.48
N LEU A 268 -18.59 26.93 3.90
CA LEU A 268 -17.47 26.27 4.57
C LEU A 268 -16.31 27.23 4.83
N GLU A 269 -15.95 28.08 3.86
CA GLU A 269 -14.93 29.12 4.02
C GLU A 269 -15.32 30.12 5.12
N GLN A 270 -16.58 30.55 5.14
CA GLN A 270 -17.10 31.43 6.19
C GLN A 270 -17.04 30.78 7.57
N THR A 271 -17.37 29.49 7.66
CA THR A 271 -17.31 28.74 8.92
C THR A 271 -15.86 28.63 9.41
N LEU A 272 -14.93 28.32 8.51
CA LEU A 272 -13.50 28.21 8.80
C LEU A 272 -12.94 29.55 9.31
N GLU A 273 -13.29 30.66 8.67
CA GLU A 273 -12.88 31.99 9.11
C GLU A 273 -13.46 32.35 10.49
N SER A 274 -14.71 31.98 10.76
CA SER A 274 -15.32 32.19 12.07
C SER A 274 -14.62 31.40 13.18
N GLU A 275 -14.21 30.17 12.90
CA GLU A 275 -13.45 29.33 13.85
C GLU A 275 -12.04 29.88 14.08
N ARG A 276 -11.35 30.34 13.04
CA ARG A 276 -10.04 31.02 13.18
C ARG A 276 -10.13 32.26 14.06
N SER A 277 -11.15 33.09 13.86
CA SER A 277 -11.39 34.28 14.68
C SER A 277 -11.65 33.93 16.16
N LYS A 278 -12.45 32.88 16.42
CA LYS A 278 -12.67 32.37 17.78
C LYS A 278 -11.37 31.87 18.42
N LEU A 279 -10.57 31.09 17.68
CA LEU A 279 -9.28 30.59 18.17
C LEU A 279 -8.32 31.74 18.50
N GLN A 280 -8.20 32.73 17.62
CA GLN A 280 -7.35 33.90 17.87
C GLN A 280 -7.79 34.67 19.13
N THR A 281 -9.09 34.79 19.35
CA THR A 281 -9.65 35.43 20.54
C THR A 281 -9.35 34.62 21.81
N ALA A 282 -9.51 33.29 21.75
CA ALA A 282 -9.19 32.39 22.85
C ALA A 282 -7.69 32.37 23.18
N GLU A 283 -6.82 32.36 22.17
CA GLU A 283 -5.37 32.44 22.33
C GLU A 283 -4.95 33.75 23.00
N LYS A 284 -5.55 34.87 22.61
CA LYS A 284 -5.30 36.17 23.25
C LYS A 284 -5.70 36.15 24.73
N ALA A 285 -6.90 35.65 25.04
CA ALA A 285 -7.37 35.54 26.42
C ALA A 285 -6.45 34.63 27.26
N LEU A 286 -5.99 33.51 26.69
CA LEU A 286 -5.06 32.61 27.37
C LEU A 286 -3.70 33.28 27.61
N GLY A 287 -3.22 34.09 26.66
CA GLY A 287 -2.01 34.90 26.82
C GLY A 287 -2.14 36.03 27.85
N ASP A 288 -3.34 36.57 28.07
CA ASP A 288 -3.61 37.52 29.15
C ASP A 288 -3.55 36.79 30.51
N VAL A 289 -4.20 35.63 30.64
CA VAL A 289 -4.16 34.80 31.86
C VAL A 289 -2.72 34.38 32.20
N LEU A 290 -1.93 33.94 31.22
CA LEU A 290 -0.54 33.54 31.46
C LEU A 290 0.31 34.71 31.95
N ARG A 291 0.14 35.91 31.40
CA ARG A 291 0.81 37.12 31.92
C ARG A 291 0.39 37.45 33.34
N GLU A 292 -0.89 37.32 33.67
CA GLU A 292 -1.37 37.49 35.04
C GLU A 292 -0.82 36.41 35.98
N CYS A 293 -0.56 35.18 35.51
CA CYS A 293 0.10 34.17 36.32
C CYS A 293 1.59 34.44 36.54
N GLU A 294 2.31 34.97 35.55
CA GLU A 294 3.74 35.31 35.68
C GLU A 294 3.98 36.53 36.57
N THR A 295 3.16 37.56 36.42
CA THR A 295 3.16 38.76 37.26
C THR A 295 1.76 38.98 37.80
N PRO A 296 1.40 38.35 38.93
CA PRO A 296 0.07 38.50 39.47
C PRO A 296 -0.12 39.95 39.89
N VAL A 297 -0.99 40.68 39.18
CA VAL A 297 -1.34 42.06 39.53
C VAL A 297 -2.43 42.06 40.60
N ILE A 298 -3.36 41.10 40.54
CA ILE A 298 -4.53 41.01 41.42
C ILE A 298 -4.20 40.32 42.75
N VAL A 299 -3.38 39.26 42.74
CA VAL A 299 -3.09 38.47 43.94
C VAL A 299 -2.33 39.26 45.02
N PRO A 300 -1.33 40.12 44.72
CA PRO A 300 -0.66 40.91 45.74
C PRO A 300 -1.58 41.93 46.42
N GLU A 301 -2.50 42.55 45.69
CA GLU A 301 -3.45 43.51 46.30
C GLU A 301 -4.48 42.81 47.18
N LEU A 302 -4.96 41.62 46.78
CA LEU A 302 -5.82 40.79 47.63
C LEU A 302 -5.08 40.27 48.87
N LEU A 303 -3.82 39.86 48.74
CA LEU A 303 -2.98 39.45 49.87
C LEU A 303 -2.73 40.61 50.84
N LYS A 304 -2.42 41.81 50.33
CA LYS A 304 -2.29 43.02 51.17
C LYS A 304 -3.57 43.33 51.93
N LEU A 305 -4.75 43.22 51.29
CA LEU A 305 -6.03 43.43 51.96
C LEU A 305 -6.28 42.39 53.06
N VAL A 306 -5.95 41.11 52.82
CA VAL A 306 -6.06 40.06 53.84
C VAL A 306 -5.08 40.29 54.99
N GLU A 307 -3.85 40.70 54.72
CA GLU A 307 -2.87 41.05 55.74
C GLU A 307 -3.31 42.27 56.57
N MET A 308 -3.86 43.30 55.93
CA MET A 308 -4.43 44.47 56.62
C MET A 308 -5.60 44.08 57.53
N CYS A 309 -6.54 43.27 57.04
CA CYS A 309 -7.66 42.79 57.86
C CYS A 309 -7.19 41.88 59.03
N ALA A 310 -6.14 41.07 58.83
CA ALA A 310 -5.57 40.23 59.88
C ALA A 310 -4.89 41.07 60.98
N MET A 311 -4.23 42.18 60.63
CA MET A 311 -3.62 43.08 61.61
C MET A 311 -4.66 43.84 62.46
N GLU A 312 -5.79 44.25 61.87
CA GLU A 312 -6.88 44.91 62.61
C GLU A 312 -7.56 43.96 63.61
N MET A 313 -7.72 42.68 63.27
CA MET A 313 -8.32 41.70 64.19
C MET A 313 -7.38 41.21 65.30
N GLY A 314 -6.06 41.43 65.19
CA GLY A 314 -5.08 41.05 66.22
C GLY A 314 -4.87 42.10 67.32
N SER A 315 -5.50 43.28 67.24
CA SER A 315 -5.34 44.38 68.19
C SER A 315 -6.56 44.62 69.10
N MET A 316 -7.53 43.70 69.10
CA MET A 316 -8.66 43.65 70.06
C MET A 316 -8.41 42.58 71.12
#